data_AF-A0A671RU47-F1
#
_entry.id   AF-A0A671RU47-F1
#
_cell.length_a   1.000
_cell.length_b   1.000
_cell.length_c   1.000
_cell.angle_alpha   90.00
_cell.angle_beta   90.00
_cell.angle_gamma   90.00
#
_symmetry.space_group_name_H-M   'P 1'
#
loop_
_entity.id
_entity.type
_entity.pdbx_description
1 polymer ?
#
loop_
_entity_poly.entity_id
_entity_poly.type
_entity_poly.pdbx_seq_one_letter_code
_entity_poly.pdbx_strand_id
1 'polypeptide(L)'
;MGSGESTPRRVSFGLDEDDRVRILRGVKLSEDVLQRMRNASADPRPPVNNKENLGQQTRTSSTSDPQPPKTQARTTFPDTKEELRKRYEQQQAIIQEELAHIARKEREAARQDITRAVQRERVQTRQESEKAKQLGNQLEKKEMELKVLEAFYKEQITQLEKKNEERFKTSAEQFHTAATRSEANIKQRNVEPVCSNLQAQILNCYRENREQTLQCSDLAKEYMQCINAAKKNLLVNHG
;
A
#
# COMPACT_ATOMS: atom_id res chain seq x y z
N MET A 1 8.61 -26.05 -21.37
CA MET A 1 8.94 -24.91 -20.50
C MET A 1 8.86 -23.65 -21.34
N GLY A 2 7.83 -22.82 -21.13
CA GLY A 2 7.60 -21.61 -21.92
C GLY A 2 7.48 -20.41 -21.01
N SER A 3 8.55 -19.63 -20.91
CA SER A 3 8.60 -18.36 -20.18
C SER A 3 7.92 -17.28 -21.03
N GLY A 4 6.63 -17.04 -20.77
CA GLY A 4 5.92 -15.87 -21.27
C GLY A 4 6.09 -14.71 -20.28
N GLU A 5 6.89 -13.71 -20.63
CA GLU A 5 6.99 -12.46 -19.88
C GLU A 5 5.60 -11.82 -19.73
N SER A 6 5.04 -11.88 -18.52
CA SER A 6 3.80 -11.21 -18.19
C SER A 6 4.11 -9.78 -17.77
N THR A 7 3.92 -8.82 -18.68
CA THR A 7 3.99 -7.40 -18.35
C THR A 7 2.87 -7.07 -17.34
N PRO A 8 3.17 -6.53 -16.14
CA PRO A 8 2.13 -6.20 -15.17
C PRO A 8 1.26 -5.06 -15.71
N ARG A 9 -0.03 -5.33 -15.96
CA ARG A 9 -1.02 -4.30 -16.31
C ARG A 9 -1.13 -3.30 -15.17
N ARG A 10 -0.80 -2.02 -15.44
CA ARG A 10 -0.98 -0.94 -14.47
C ARG A 10 -2.49 -0.73 -14.23
N VAL A 11 -2.92 -0.95 -12.99
CA VAL A 11 -4.29 -0.71 -12.51
C VAL A 11 -4.27 0.47 -11.54
N SER A 12 -5.27 1.35 -11.67
CA SER A 12 -5.48 2.48 -10.76
C SER A 12 -6.63 2.17 -9.81
N PHE A 13 -6.46 2.53 -8.54
CA PHE A 13 -7.48 2.35 -7.51
C PHE A 13 -8.20 3.68 -7.28
N GLY A 14 -9.53 3.67 -7.31
CA GLY A 14 -10.37 4.80 -6.93
C GLY A 14 -11.29 4.39 -5.79
N LEU A 15 -11.67 5.34 -4.93
CA LEU A 15 -12.70 5.16 -3.91
C LEU A 15 -14.06 5.59 -4.50
N ASP A 16 -15.09 4.82 -4.18
CA ASP A 16 -16.48 5.11 -4.53
C ASP A 16 -17.16 6.01 -3.49
N GLU A 17 -18.40 6.43 -3.73
CA GLU A 17 -19.17 7.30 -2.81
C GLU A 17 -19.39 6.70 -1.40
N ASP A 18 -19.24 5.37 -1.26
CA ASP A 18 -19.29 4.64 0.00
C ASP A 18 -17.90 4.21 0.54
N ASP A 19 -16.82 4.89 0.14
CA ASP A 19 -15.43 4.63 0.56
C ASP A 19 -14.91 3.20 0.24
N ARG A 20 -15.55 2.48 -0.68
CA ARG A 20 -15.10 1.16 -1.14
C ARG A 20 -14.08 1.27 -2.28
N VAL A 21 -12.98 0.53 -2.19
CA VAL A 21 -11.93 0.49 -3.23
C VAL A 21 -12.47 -0.19 -4.49
N ARG A 22 -12.53 0.55 -5.60
CA ARG A 22 -12.86 0.05 -6.94
C ARG A 22 -11.61 0.02 -7.82
N ILE A 23 -11.42 -1.09 -8.55
CA ILE A 23 -10.32 -1.25 -9.50
C ILE A 23 -10.73 -0.61 -10.83
N LEU A 24 -10.21 0.59 -11.10
CA LEU A 24 -10.48 1.32 -12.34
C LEU A 24 -9.43 0.95 -13.38
N ARG A 25 -9.89 0.44 -14.52
CA ARG A 25 -9.06 0.08 -15.65
C ARG A 25 -8.82 1.33 -16.51
N GLY A 26 -7.83 2.14 -16.13
CA GLY A 26 -7.56 3.43 -16.78
C GLY A 26 -6.08 3.64 -17.13
N VAL A 27 -5.82 4.43 -18.16
CA VAL A 27 -4.49 4.97 -18.47
C VAL A 27 -4.21 6.09 -17.47
N LYS A 28 -3.13 5.98 -16.69
CA LYS A 28 -2.73 7.04 -15.74
C LYS A 28 -2.24 8.25 -16.52
N LEU A 29 -3.06 9.31 -16.55
CA LEU A 29 -2.66 10.61 -17.10
C LEU A 29 -1.65 11.26 -16.15
N SER A 30 -0.66 11.98 -16.69
CA SER A 30 0.29 12.73 -15.88
C SER A 30 -0.37 13.93 -15.22
N GLU A 31 0.20 14.39 -14.12
CA GLU A 31 -0.25 15.57 -13.37
C GLU A 31 -0.46 16.79 -14.30
N ASP A 32 0.46 16.98 -15.25
CA ASP A 32 0.40 18.07 -16.25
C ASP A 32 -0.78 17.97 -17.24
N VAL A 33 -1.28 16.77 -17.51
CA VAL A 33 -2.46 16.57 -18.36
C VAL A 33 -3.74 16.81 -17.56
N LEU A 34 -3.77 16.37 -16.30
CA LEU A 34 -4.88 16.63 -15.37
C LEU A 34 -5.03 18.12 -15.06
N GLN A 35 -3.92 18.82 -14.86
CA GLN A 35 -3.88 20.27 -14.63
C GLN A 35 -4.46 21.04 -15.82
N ARG A 36 -4.10 20.63 -17.06
CA ARG A 36 -4.62 21.25 -18.29
C ARG A 36 -6.12 21.01 -18.47
N MET A 37 -6.61 19.81 -18.17
CA MET A 37 -8.04 19.50 -18.27
C MET A 37 -8.86 20.23 -17.21
N ARG A 38 -8.32 20.41 -16.00
CA ARG A 38 -8.94 21.21 -14.93
C ARG A 38 -9.03 22.69 -15.29
N ASN A 39 -8.00 23.23 -15.94
CA ASN A 39 -7.99 24.62 -16.40
C ASN A 39 -8.88 24.85 -17.63
N ALA A 40 -9.18 23.81 -18.41
CA ALA A 40 -10.12 23.87 -19.54
C ALA A 40 -11.60 23.83 -19.10
N SER A 41 -11.88 23.48 -17.84
CA SER A 41 -13.23 23.35 -17.29
C SER A 41 -13.65 24.49 -16.35
N ALA A 42 -12.79 25.51 -16.17
CA ALA A 42 -13.10 26.75 -15.45
C ALA A 42 -13.16 27.96 -16.42
N ASP A 43 -14.38 28.28 -16.84
CA ASP A 43 -14.89 29.55 -17.38
C ASP A 43 -14.50 30.07 -18.80
N PRO A 44 -15.37 30.94 -19.40
CA PRO A 44 -15.38 31.28 -20.82
C PRO A 44 -14.52 32.50 -21.22
N ARG A 45 -13.95 32.42 -22.44
CA ARG A 45 -13.37 33.48 -23.32
C ARG A 45 -11.91 33.94 -23.09
N PRO A 46 -11.21 34.38 -24.16
CA PRO A 46 -9.75 34.31 -24.28
C PRO A 46 -9.03 35.63 -23.93
N PRO A 47 -7.73 35.61 -23.60
CA PRO A 47 -6.89 36.80 -23.62
C PRO A 47 -6.23 36.96 -25.00
N VAL A 48 -6.32 38.19 -25.51
CA VAL A 48 -5.61 38.66 -26.69
C VAL A 48 -4.16 38.94 -26.31
N ASN A 49 -3.27 38.33 -27.07
CA ASN A 49 -1.83 38.56 -27.12
C ASN A 49 -1.55 40.01 -27.52
N ASN A 50 -0.62 40.71 -26.85
CA ASN A 50 0.21 41.75 -27.49
C ASN A 50 1.49 41.98 -26.69
N LYS A 51 2.62 41.75 -27.37
CA LYS A 51 3.97 42.15 -26.98
C LYS A 51 4.29 43.48 -27.66
N GLU A 52 4.54 44.54 -26.91
CA GLU A 52 5.38 45.69 -27.30
C GLU A 52 5.96 46.26 -25.98
N ASN A 53 7.21 45.99 -25.62
CA ASN A 53 8.40 46.75 -25.96
C ASN A 53 8.28 48.26 -25.76
N LEU A 54 8.75 48.78 -24.63
CA LEU A 54 9.54 50.02 -24.62
C LEU A 54 10.33 50.15 -23.31
N GLY A 55 11.65 50.02 -23.40
CA GLY A 55 12.54 50.61 -22.42
C GLY A 55 12.77 52.08 -22.77
N GLN A 56 12.74 52.99 -21.79
CA GLN A 56 13.80 53.98 -21.62
C GLN A 56 13.68 54.71 -20.28
N GLN A 57 14.80 54.70 -19.57
CA GLN A 57 15.13 55.63 -18.50
C GLN A 57 15.22 57.04 -19.09
N THR A 58 14.72 58.06 -18.38
CA THR A 58 15.48 59.28 -18.08
C THR A 58 14.76 60.15 -17.05
N ARG A 59 15.58 60.76 -16.20
CA ARG A 59 15.26 61.66 -15.08
C ARG A 59 14.91 63.08 -15.56
N THR A 60 14.43 63.89 -14.61
CA THR A 60 14.33 65.37 -14.61
C THR A 60 13.19 65.92 -15.49
N SER A 61 12.39 66.92 -15.13
CA SER A 61 12.51 68.00 -14.15
C SER A 61 11.12 68.56 -13.81
N SER A 62 11.01 69.09 -12.59
CA SER A 62 10.08 70.12 -12.11
C SER A 62 9.58 71.12 -13.16
N THR A 63 8.30 71.54 -13.07
CA THR A 63 7.85 72.86 -12.57
C THR A 63 6.40 73.14 -13.00
N SER A 64 5.51 73.44 -12.03
CA SER A 64 4.48 74.48 -12.17
C SER A 64 3.78 74.70 -10.82
N ASP A 65 4.12 75.84 -10.22
CA ASP A 65 3.41 76.69 -9.25
C ASP A 65 2.34 76.11 -8.30
N PRO A 66 2.49 76.44 -7.01
CA PRO A 66 1.40 77.15 -6.33
C PRO A 66 1.82 78.50 -5.76
N GLN A 67 0.93 79.47 -5.93
CA GLN A 67 0.97 80.87 -5.47
C GLN A 67 1.44 81.07 -4.01
N PRO A 68 2.11 82.19 -3.70
CA PRO A 68 2.44 82.56 -2.34
C PRO A 68 1.28 83.27 -1.63
N PRO A 69 0.97 82.95 -0.36
CA PRO A 69 0.29 83.89 0.51
C PRO A 69 1.30 84.87 1.10
N LYS A 70 1.02 86.16 0.95
CA LYS A 70 1.74 87.26 1.61
C LYS A 70 1.43 87.23 3.10
N THR A 71 2.46 87.19 3.96
CA THR A 71 2.34 87.64 5.34
C THR A 71 3.69 88.08 5.91
N GLN A 72 3.76 89.41 6.10
CA GLN A 72 4.25 90.12 7.27
C GLN A 72 5.74 90.11 7.62
N ALA A 73 6.23 91.34 7.74
CA ALA A 73 7.55 91.76 8.12
C ALA A 73 8.01 91.12 9.42
N ARG A 74 9.21 90.55 9.35
CA ARG A 74 9.97 90.02 10.47
C ARG A 74 10.78 91.15 11.08
N THR A 75 10.40 91.60 12.27
CA THR A 75 11.26 92.40 13.15
C THR A 75 12.30 91.49 13.78
N THR A 76 13.58 91.76 13.53
CA THR A 76 14.71 91.09 14.16
C THR A 76 15.16 91.86 15.40
N PHE A 77 15.01 91.26 16.58
CA PHE A 77 15.76 91.62 17.79
C PHE A 77 16.92 90.62 17.95
N PRO A 78 18.12 91.02 18.43
CA PRO A 78 19.20 90.06 18.69
C PRO A 78 18.94 89.33 20.02
N ASP A 79 18.52 88.06 19.94
CA ASP A 79 18.49 87.15 21.10
C ASP A 79 19.92 86.95 21.65
N THR A 80 20.08 86.89 22.97
CA THR A 80 21.37 86.61 23.60
C THR A 80 21.73 85.12 23.45
N LYS A 81 23.05 84.80 23.40
CA LYS A 81 23.57 83.42 23.21
C LYS A 81 23.02 82.41 24.24
N GLU A 82 22.64 82.88 25.44
CA GLU A 82 22.11 82.05 26.52
C GLU A 82 20.63 81.69 26.31
N GLU A 83 19.82 82.62 25.79
CA GLU A 83 18.41 82.36 25.47
C GLU A 83 18.27 81.34 24.34
N LEU A 84 19.16 81.41 23.35
CA LEU A 84 19.21 80.43 22.26
C LEU A 84 19.51 79.01 22.77
N ARG A 85 20.42 78.88 23.75
CA ARG A 85 20.73 77.59 24.39
C ARG A 85 19.55 77.05 25.19
N LYS A 86 18.91 77.90 26.01
CA LYS A 86 17.73 77.51 26.79
C LYS A 86 16.58 77.04 25.89
N ARG A 87 16.33 77.72 24.77
CA ARG A 87 15.32 77.26 23.78
C ARG A 87 15.68 75.92 23.15
N TYR A 88 16.95 75.69 22.84
CA TYR A 88 17.40 74.41 22.27
C TYR A 88 17.24 73.24 23.27
N GLU A 89 17.62 73.44 24.53
CA GLU A 89 17.43 72.44 25.60
C GLU A 89 15.95 72.15 25.86
N GLN A 90 15.09 73.18 25.86
CA GLN A 90 13.64 73.01 25.95
C GLN A 90 13.08 72.23 24.76
N GLN A 91 13.53 72.53 23.53
CA GLN A 91 13.14 71.77 22.35
C GLN A 91 13.58 70.31 22.43
N GLN A 92 14.79 70.03 22.92
CA GLN A 92 15.27 68.66 23.14
C GLN A 92 14.42 67.92 24.19
N ALA A 93 14.05 68.58 25.29
CA ALA A 93 13.21 67.99 26.32
C ALA A 93 11.81 67.63 25.79
N ILE A 94 11.19 68.52 25.00
CA ILE A 94 9.90 68.26 24.35
C ILE A 94 10.00 67.06 23.40
N ILE A 95 11.03 67.01 22.55
CA ILE A 95 11.23 65.89 21.62
C ILE A 95 11.43 64.57 22.39
N GLN A 96 12.22 64.58 23.46
CA GLN A 96 12.43 63.38 24.30
C GLN A 96 11.12 62.91 24.95
N GLU A 97 10.29 63.84 25.43
CA GLU A 97 8.99 63.52 26.02
C GLU A 97 8.01 62.96 24.98
N GLU A 98 7.95 63.54 23.79
CA GLU A 98 7.13 63.05 22.67
C GLU A 98 7.54 61.64 22.24
N LEU A 99 8.84 61.38 22.11
CA LEU A 99 9.36 60.04 21.82
C LEU A 99 9.01 59.05 22.93
N ALA A 100 9.13 59.43 24.19
CA ALA A 100 8.74 58.59 25.32
C ALA A 100 7.23 58.30 25.33
N HIS A 101 6.41 59.28 24.93
CA HIS A 101 4.96 59.12 24.78
C HIS A 101 4.59 58.16 23.66
N ILE A 102 5.21 58.31 22.48
CA ILE A 102 5.04 57.39 21.34
C ILE A 102 5.46 55.97 21.74
N ALA A 103 6.64 55.81 22.36
CA ALA A 103 7.14 54.51 22.79
C ALA A 103 6.20 53.82 23.80
N ARG A 104 5.53 54.57 24.70
CA ARG A 104 4.51 54.02 25.61
C ARG A 104 3.28 53.53 24.84
N LYS A 105 2.75 54.35 23.92
CA LYS A 105 1.60 53.98 23.08
C LYS A 105 1.88 52.76 22.21
N GLU A 106 3.05 52.68 21.60
CA GLU A 106 3.46 51.53 20.79
C GLU A 106 3.57 50.24 21.63
N ARG A 107 4.14 50.32 22.84
CA ARG A 107 4.20 49.17 23.76
C ARG A 107 2.81 48.71 24.20
N GLU A 108 1.91 49.63 24.48
CA GLU A 108 0.52 49.31 24.85
C GLU A 108 -0.25 48.68 23.68
N ALA A 109 -0.11 49.24 22.48
CA ALA A 109 -0.69 48.68 21.26
C ALA A 109 -0.16 47.26 21.00
N ALA A 110 1.16 47.05 21.07
CA ALA A 110 1.77 45.73 20.92
C ALA A 110 1.27 44.72 21.97
N ARG A 111 1.10 45.14 23.24
CA ARG A 111 0.51 44.27 24.28
C ARG A 111 -0.94 43.90 24.00
N GLN A 112 -1.74 44.83 23.50
CA GLN A 112 -3.13 44.56 23.12
C GLN A 112 -3.19 43.59 21.93
N ASP A 113 -2.33 43.75 20.93
CA ASP A 113 -2.26 42.86 19.78
C ASP A 113 -1.82 41.45 20.17
N ILE A 114 -0.79 41.31 21.03
CA ILE A 114 -0.38 40.01 21.58
C ILE A 114 -1.54 39.37 22.36
N THR A 115 -2.24 40.14 23.20
CA THR A 115 -3.38 39.62 23.97
C THR A 115 -4.49 39.10 23.05
N ARG A 116 -4.80 39.82 21.96
CA ARG A 116 -5.77 39.39 20.94
C ARG A 116 -5.30 38.14 20.21
N ALA A 117 -4.03 38.05 19.83
CA ALA A 117 -3.46 36.87 19.17
C ALA A 117 -3.55 35.63 20.08
N VAL A 118 -3.14 35.75 21.35
CA VAL A 118 -3.22 34.66 22.34
C VAL A 118 -4.66 34.23 22.60
N GLN A 119 -5.62 35.16 22.66
CA GLN A 119 -7.03 34.81 22.79
C GLN A 119 -7.54 34.00 21.60
N ARG A 120 -7.18 34.40 20.37
CA ARG A 120 -7.55 33.67 19.15
C ARG A 120 -6.95 32.27 19.14
N GLU A 121 -5.66 32.15 19.46
CA GLU A 121 -4.97 30.86 19.53
C GLU A 121 -5.62 29.93 20.56
N ARG A 122 -5.93 30.43 21.77
CA ARG A 122 -6.60 29.64 22.82
C ARG A 122 -7.96 29.11 22.38
N VAL A 123 -8.75 29.92 21.68
CA VAL A 123 -10.06 29.48 21.15
C VAL A 123 -9.87 28.41 20.09
N GLN A 124 -8.93 28.62 19.16
CA GLN A 124 -8.60 27.65 18.12
C GLN A 124 -8.13 26.32 18.71
N THR A 125 -7.19 26.33 19.66
CA THR A 125 -6.69 25.11 20.32
C THR A 125 -7.81 24.35 21.06
N ARG A 126 -8.74 25.06 21.70
CA ARG A 126 -9.90 24.42 22.34
C ARG A 126 -10.81 23.75 21.32
N GLN A 127 -11.13 24.45 20.23
CA GLN A 127 -11.95 23.90 19.16
C GLN A 127 -11.30 22.68 18.51
N GLU A 128 -9.98 22.72 18.28
CA GLU A 128 -9.22 21.58 17.76
C GLU A 128 -9.19 20.41 18.74
N SER A 129 -9.01 20.67 20.04
CA SER A 129 -9.08 19.62 21.07
C SER A 129 -10.45 18.96 21.13
N GLU A 130 -11.54 19.72 21.02
CA GLU A 130 -12.90 19.17 20.99
C GLU A 130 -13.14 18.31 19.75
N LYS A 131 -12.71 18.79 18.56
CA LYS A 131 -12.77 18.02 17.32
C LYS A 131 -11.95 16.72 17.42
N ALA A 132 -10.74 16.80 17.96
CA ALA A 132 -9.88 15.62 18.17
C ALA A 132 -10.52 14.61 19.12
N LYS A 133 -11.15 15.07 20.22
CA LYS A 133 -11.90 14.19 21.13
C LYS A 133 -13.09 13.52 20.45
N GLN A 134 -13.85 14.27 19.65
CA GLN A 134 -14.99 13.70 18.91
C GLN A 134 -14.54 12.63 17.92
N LEU A 135 -13.46 12.88 17.17
CA LEU A 135 -12.87 11.91 16.25
C LEU A 135 -12.34 10.68 17.00
N GLY A 136 -11.67 10.88 18.15
CA GLY A 136 -11.21 9.79 19.01
C GLY A 136 -12.34 8.85 19.43
N ASN A 137 -13.47 9.41 19.87
CA ASN A 137 -14.65 8.61 20.24
C ASN A 137 -15.26 7.86 19.04
N GLN A 138 -15.22 8.44 17.84
CA GLN A 138 -15.71 7.76 16.63
C GLN A 138 -14.79 6.60 16.23
N LEU A 139 -13.47 6.81 16.32
CA LEU A 139 -12.48 5.77 16.07
C LEU A 139 -12.62 4.61 17.06
N GLU A 140 -12.79 4.90 18.35
CA GLU A 140 -12.99 3.86 19.37
C GLU A 140 -14.23 3.01 19.06
N LYS A 141 -15.35 3.64 18.69
CA LYS A 141 -16.55 2.90 18.25
C LYS A 141 -16.27 2.01 17.05
N LYS A 142 -15.54 2.51 16.05
CA LYS A 142 -15.17 1.75 14.85
C LYS A 142 -14.23 0.60 15.17
N GLU A 143 -13.26 0.79 16.07
CA GLU A 143 -12.39 -0.27 16.55
C GLU A 143 -13.17 -1.36 17.29
N MET A 144 -14.17 -0.99 18.08
CA MET A 144 -15.04 -1.96 18.75
C MET A 144 -15.90 -2.74 17.76
N GLU A 145 -16.49 -2.08 16.76
CA GLU A 145 -17.22 -2.73 15.66
C GLU A 145 -16.32 -3.73 14.91
N LEU A 146 -15.09 -3.32 14.58
CA LEU A 146 -14.12 -4.17 13.89
C LEU A 146 -13.69 -5.37 14.74
N LYS A 147 -13.45 -5.18 16.04
CA LYS A 147 -13.09 -6.28 16.96
C LYS A 147 -14.20 -7.32 17.07
N VAL A 148 -15.47 -6.89 17.11
CA VAL A 148 -16.62 -7.80 17.12
C VAL A 148 -16.69 -8.59 15.81
N LEU A 149 -16.48 -7.92 14.68
CA LEU A 149 -16.49 -8.57 13.37
C LEU A 149 -15.33 -9.55 13.19
N GLU A 150 -14.13 -9.19 13.65
CA GLU A 150 -12.95 -10.04 13.66
C GLU A 150 -13.20 -11.31 14.48
N ALA A 151 -13.72 -11.16 15.70
CA ALA A 151 -14.05 -12.29 16.56
C ALA A 151 -15.09 -13.22 15.89
N PHE A 152 -16.11 -12.64 15.26
CA PHE A 152 -17.13 -13.40 14.53
C PHE A 152 -16.51 -14.23 13.38
N TYR A 153 -15.71 -13.62 12.51
CA TYR A 153 -15.12 -14.34 11.39
C TYR A 153 -14.06 -15.35 11.82
N LYS A 154 -13.30 -15.05 12.88
CA LYS A 154 -12.34 -15.99 13.46
C LYS A 154 -13.04 -17.24 13.99
N GLU A 155 -14.18 -17.08 14.65
CA GLU A 155 -15.01 -18.20 15.12
C GLU A 155 -15.54 -19.01 13.92
N GLN A 156 -16.04 -18.36 12.87
CA GLN A 156 -16.52 -19.05 11.66
C GLN A 156 -15.42 -19.87 10.98
N ILE A 157 -14.21 -19.30 10.84
CA ILE A 157 -13.07 -20.00 10.27
C ILE A 157 -12.71 -21.22 11.13
N THR A 158 -12.62 -21.05 12.45
CA THR A 158 -12.31 -22.14 13.38
C THR A 158 -13.34 -23.26 13.28
N GLN A 159 -14.63 -22.93 13.17
CA GLN A 159 -15.69 -23.94 12.98
C GLN A 159 -15.59 -24.66 11.63
N LEU A 160 -15.25 -23.94 10.56
CA LEU A 160 -15.04 -24.53 9.24
C LEU A 160 -13.82 -25.47 9.22
N GLU A 161 -12.71 -25.04 9.81
CA GLU A 161 -11.49 -25.84 9.94
C GLU A 161 -11.76 -27.13 10.71
N LYS A 162 -12.44 -27.03 11.87
CA LYS A 162 -12.83 -28.20 12.66
C LYS A 162 -13.72 -29.17 11.89
N LYS A 163 -14.77 -28.66 11.22
CA LYS A 163 -15.65 -29.49 10.40
C LYS A 163 -14.92 -30.14 9.22
N ASN A 164 -13.97 -29.44 8.62
CA ASN A 164 -13.16 -29.98 7.53
C ASN A 164 -12.26 -31.11 8.05
N GLU A 165 -11.58 -30.89 9.18
CA GLU A 165 -10.74 -31.90 9.82
C GLU A 165 -11.53 -33.17 10.20
N GLU A 166 -12.72 -33.02 10.81
CA GLU A 166 -13.61 -34.13 11.15
C GLU A 166 -14.06 -34.92 9.90
N ARG A 167 -14.40 -34.22 8.81
CA ARG A 167 -14.76 -34.86 7.53
C ARG A 167 -13.58 -35.59 6.93
N PHE A 168 -12.39 -34.99 6.97
CA PHE A 168 -11.17 -35.62 6.45
C PHE A 168 -10.84 -36.90 7.24
N LYS A 169 -10.87 -36.85 8.57
CA LYS A 169 -10.65 -38.03 9.42
C LYS A 169 -11.64 -39.15 9.12
N THR A 170 -12.94 -38.84 9.12
CA THR A 170 -13.98 -39.82 8.78
C THR A 170 -13.78 -40.39 7.38
N SER A 171 -13.45 -39.56 6.39
CA SER A 171 -13.20 -40.01 5.02
C SER A 171 -11.96 -40.90 4.91
N ALA A 172 -10.89 -40.59 5.64
CA ALA A 172 -9.68 -41.39 5.67
C ALA A 172 -9.95 -42.75 6.32
N GLU A 173 -10.67 -42.78 7.45
CA GLU A 173 -11.08 -44.02 8.12
C GLU A 173 -11.96 -44.89 7.22
N GLN A 174 -12.95 -44.29 6.54
CA GLN A 174 -13.81 -45.00 5.58
C GLN A 174 -13.00 -45.56 4.41
N PHE A 175 -12.08 -44.78 3.85
CA PHE A 175 -11.21 -45.22 2.78
C PHE A 175 -10.35 -46.41 3.21
N HIS A 176 -9.67 -46.31 4.35
CA HIS A 176 -8.82 -47.40 4.86
C HIS A 176 -9.64 -48.64 5.21
N THR A 177 -10.81 -48.47 5.82
CA THR A 177 -11.71 -49.58 6.12
C THR A 177 -12.18 -50.28 4.84
N ALA A 178 -12.54 -49.50 3.81
CA ALA A 178 -12.94 -50.04 2.51
C ALA A 178 -11.76 -50.72 1.79
N ALA A 179 -10.55 -50.17 1.88
CA ALA A 179 -9.33 -50.76 1.33
C ALA A 179 -9.02 -52.10 2.01
N THR A 180 -8.96 -52.16 3.34
CA THR A 180 -8.73 -53.40 4.11
C THR A 180 -9.81 -54.44 3.82
N ARG A 181 -11.08 -54.03 3.74
CA ARG A 181 -12.18 -54.93 3.36
C ARG A 181 -11.97 -55.47 1.94
N SER A 182 -11.55 -54.62 1.01
CA SER A 182 -11.30 -55.04 -0.37
C SER A 182 -10.12 -56.01 -0.43
N GLU A 183 -9.01 -55.72 0.25
CA GLU A 183 -7.85 -56.61 0.38
C GLU A 183 -8.22 -57.97 0.98
N ALA A 184 -9.06 -58.01 2.02
CA ALA A 184 -9.52 -59.25 2.62
C ALA A 184 -10.38 -60.10 1.67
N ASN A 185 -11.12 -59.47 0.74
CA ASN A 185 -11.95 -60.17 -0.24
C ASN A 185 -11.17 -60.53 -1.52
N ILE A 186 -10.05 -59.86 -1.79
CA ILE A 186 -9.17 -60.18 -2.90
C ILE A 186 -8.32 -61.37 -2.49
N LYS A 187 -8.61 -62.55 -3.06
CA LYS A 187 -7.72 -63.70 -2.94
C LYS A 187 -6.37 -63.32 -3.55
N GLN A 188 -5.32 -63.31 -2.73
CA GLN A 188 -3.95 -63.31 -3.26
C GLN A 188 -3.84 -64.46 -4.24
N ARG A 189 -3.50 -64.15 -5.49
CA ARG A 189 -3.16 -65.18 -6.46
C ARG A 189 -1.94 -65.89 -5.90
N ASN A 190 -2.11 -67.13 -5.45
CA ASN A 190 -0.99 -67.99 -5.13
C ASN A 190 -0.28 -68.27 -6.45
N VAL A 191 0.82 -67.55 -6.69
CA VAL A 191 1.68 -67.78 -7.86
C VAL A 191 2.62 -68.93 -7.49
N GLU A 192 2.04 -70.13 -7.36
CA GLU A 192 2.83 -71.31 -7.07
C GLU A 192 3.77 -71.56 -8.27
N PRO A 193 5.09 -71.62 -8.06
CA PRO A 193 6.04 -71.76 -9.15
C PRO A 193 5.83 -73.12 -9.83
N VAL A 194 5.37 -73.08 -11.08
CA VAL A 194 5.15 -74.27 -11.87
C VAL A 194 6.49 -74.93 -12.21
N CYS A 195 6.54 -76.25 -12.13
CA CYS A 195 7.73 -77.05 -12.49
C CYS A 195 8.95 -76.75 -11.62
N SER A 196 8.77 -76.31 -10.37
CA SER A 196 9.82 -75.94 -9.42
C SER A 196 10.90 -77.02 -9.25
N ASN A 197 10.50 -78.29 -9.16
CA ASN A 197 11.43 -79.42 -9.03
C ASN A 197 12.29 -79.60 -10.29
N LEU A 198 11.68 -79.57 -11.48
CA LEU A 198 12.40 -79.66 -12.75
C LEU A 198 13.30 -78.43 -12.97
N GLN A 199 12.85 -77.25 -12.54
CA GLN A 199 13.65 -76.02 -12.56
C GLN A 199 14.91 -76.16 -11.70
N ALA A 200 14.79 -76.74 -10.50
CA ALA A 200 15.95 -76.98 -9.63
C ALA A 200 16.92 -78.00 -10.27
N GLN A 201 16.39 -79.09 -10.82
CA GLN A 201 17.18 -80.15 -11.44
C GLN A 201 17.95 -79.64 -12.67
N ILE A 202 17.31 -78.87 -13.55
CA ILE A 202 17.99 -78.33 -14.74
C ILE A 202 19.06 -77.31 -14.39
N LEU A 203 18.81 -76.46 -13.40
CA LEU A 203 19.80 -75.51 -12.90
C LEU A 203 20.98 -76.22 -12.23
N ASN A 204 20.76 -77.38 -11.60
CA ASN A 204 21.84 -78.21 -11.08
C ASN A 204 22.63 -78.88 -12.21
N CYS A 205 21.95 -79.47 -13.19
CA CYS A 205 22.60 -80.12 -14.33
C CYS A 205 23.53 -79.17 -15.10
N TYR A 206 23.09 -77.94 -15.38
CA TYR A 206 23.95 -76.94 -16.05
C TYR A 206 25.10 -76.45 -15.17
N ARG A 207 24.94 -76.44 -13.84
CA ARG A 207 26.04 -76.10 -12.93
C ARG A 207 27.13 -77.17 -12.94
N GLU A 208 26.76 -78.44 -13.04
CA GLU A 208 27.67 -79.59 -13.08
C GLU A 208 28.29 -79.81 -14.47
N ASN A 209 27.58 -79.44 -15.55
CA ASN A 209 27.99 -79.69 -16.94
C ASN A 209 28.23 -78.41 -17.75
N ARG A 210 29.12 -77.53 -17.28
CA ARG A 210 29.34 -76.20 -17.87
C ARG A 210 29.83 -76.21 -19.32
N GLU A 211 30.70 -77.14 -19.68
CA GLU A 211 31.28 -77.26 -21.04
C GLU A 211 30.52 -78.25 -21.92
N GLN A 212 29.58 -79.02 -21.34
CA GLN A 212 28.86 -80.11 -22.01
C GLN A 212 27.35 -79.99 -21.76
N THR A 213 26.81 -78.80 -21.97
CA THR A 213 25.41 -78.44 -21.67
C THR A 213 24.38 -79.29 -22.42
N LEU A 214 24.75 -79.91 -23.55
CA LEU A 214 23.89 -80.82 -24.30
C LEU A 214 23.53 -82.10 -23.51
N GLN A 215 24.30 -82.49 -22.49
CA GLN A 215 23.93 -83.61 -21.61
C GLN A 215 22.67 -83.32 -20.80
N CYS A 216 22.35 -82.04 -20.56
CA CYS A 216 21.12 -81.62 -19.87
C CYS A 216 19.92 -81.44 -20.82
N SER A 217 20.07 -81.79 -22.10
CA SER A 217 19.06 -81.49 -23.13
C SER A 217 17.74 -82.23 -22.91
N ASP A 218 17.76 -83.46 -22.41
CA ASP A 218 16.53 -84.20 -22.13
C ASP A 218 15.79 -83.62 -20.92
N LEU A 219 16.52 -83.23 -19.88
CA LEU A 219 15.97 -82.52 -18.73
C LEU A 219 15.40 -81.13 -19.12
N ALA A 220 16.03 -80.45 -20.09
CA ALA A 220 15.50 -79.22 -20.69
C ALA A 220 14.19 -79.43 -21.45
N LYS A 221 14.08 -80.53 -22.20
CA LYS A 221 12.83 -80.89 -22.88
C LYS A 221 11.73 -81.17 -21.87
N GLU A 222 12.01 -81.93 -20.81
CA GLU A 222 11.03 -82.24 -19.76
C GLU A 222 10.56 -80.98 -19.02
N TYR A 223 11.47 -80.08 -18.66
CA TYR A 223 11.12 -78.79 -18.07
C TYR A 223 10.22 -77.95 -18.99
N MET A 224 10.55 -77.87 -20.28
CA MET A 224 9.75 -77.16 -21.28
C MET A 224 8.38 -77.79 -21.49
N GLN A 225 8.29 -79.13 -21.52
CA GLN A 225 7.03 -79.85 -21.61
C GLN A 225 6.14 -79.56 -20.39
N CYS A 226 6.71 -79.57 -19.19
CA CYS A 226 6.00 -79.20 -17.96
C CYS A 226 5.45 -77.77 -18.02
N ILE A 227 6.26 -76.78 -18.44
CA ILE A 227 5.80 -75.39 -18.60
C ILE A 227 4.66 -75.31 -19.61
N ASN A 228 4.79 -75.96 -20.76
CA ASN A 228 3.79 -75.90 -21.81
C ASN A 228 2.47 -76.57 -21.41
N ALA A 229 2.54 -77.70 -20.71
CA ALA A 229 1.38 -78.36 -20.13
C ALA A 229 0.67 -77.44 -19.11
N ALA A 230 1.43 -76.79 -18.23
CA ALA A 230 0.89 -75.85 -17.27
C ALA A 230 0.27 -74.61 -17.92
N LYS A 231 0.93 -74.02 -18.93
CA LYS A 231 0.36 -72.92 -19.72
C LYS A 231 -0.97 -73.32 -20.36
N LYS A 232 -1.04 -74.52 -20.94
CA LYS A 232 -2.27 -75.04 -21.55
C LYS A 232 -3.39 -75.22 -20.52
N ASN A 233 -3.08 -75.70 -19.32
CA ASN A 233 -4.07 -75.89 -18.25
C ASN A 233 -4.52 -74.58 -17.60
N LEU A 234 -3.63 -73.59 -17.48
CA LEU A 234 -3.95 -72.26 -16.92
C LEU A 234 -4.79 -71.40 -17.86
N LEU A 235 -4.61 -71.53 -19.18
CA LEU A 235 -5.40 -70.79 -20.19
C LEU A 235 -6.86 -71.24 -20.31
N VAL A 236 -7.25 -72.38 -19.71
CA VAL A 236 -8.60 -72.97 -19.86
C VAL A 236 -9.54 -72.61 -18.69
N ASN A 237 -9.04 -72.08 -17.57
CA ASN A 237 -9.84 -71.82 -16.36
C ASN A 237 -10.19 -70.32 -16.14
N HIS A 238 -10.56 -69.62 -17.20
CA HIS A 238 -11.21 -68.31 -17.12
C HIS A 238 -12.56 -68.35 -17.84
N GLY A 239 -13.54 -68.98 -17.18
CA GLY A 239 -14.95 -69.01 -17.55
C GLY A 239 -15.80 -69.26 -16.33
#